data_AF-A0A9P6JUX3-F1
#
_entry.id   AF-A0A9P6JUX3-F1
#
_cell.length_a   1.000
_cell.length_b   1.000
_cell.length_c   1.000
_cell.angle_alpha   90.00
_cell.angle_beta   90.00
_cell.angle_gamma   90.00
#
_symmetry.space_group_name_H-M   'P 1'
#
loop_
_entity.id
_entity.type
_entity.pdbx_description
1 polymer ?
#
loop_
_entity_poly.entity_id
_entity_poly.type
_entity_poly.pdbx_seq_one_letter_code
_entity_poly.pdbx_strand_id
1 'polypeptide(L)'
;MYPFKWSAFSYDEWLGALDLATRWSLFDICNKAIHALTILNRSGSKSTIEKVLLAKKYKIDQWLREGYTTLVQQEELKIEDVQMLGWKTVARLFAAKWSLSVSSKCAYKCSEQLRQDAALVQAQVDTILRAERPSYAPSKFTNYITAM
;
A
#
# COMPACT_ATOMS: atom_id res chain seq x y z
N MET A 1 -10.56 40.48 7.43
CA MET A 1 -9.38 40.07 6.64
C MET A 1 -8.84 38.81 7.29
N TYR A 2 -9.08 37.63 6.72
CA TYR A 2 -8.68 36.37 7.35
C TYR A 2 -7.15 36.18 7.22
N PRO A 3 -6.42 35.92 8.31
CA PRO A 3 -4.99 35.63 8.22
C PRO A 3 -4.80 34.24 7.61
N PHE A 4 -4.43 34.18 6.34
CA PHE A 4 -4.00 32.95 5.69
C PHE A 4 -2.67 32.51 6.29
N LYS A 5 -2.70 31.41 7.06
CA LYS A 5 -1.51 30.76 7.58
C LYS A 5 -0.91 29.92 6.46
N TRP A 6 0.24 30.33 5.92
CA TRP A 6 1.04 29.55 4.97
C TRP A 6 1.81 28.42 5.68
N SER A 7 1.17 27.71 6.60
CA SER A 7 1.77 26.50 7.16
C SER A 7 1.70 25.38 6.13
N ALA A 8 2.78 24.60 6.03
CA ALA A 8 2.72 23.32 5.33
C ALA A 8 1.54 22.52 5.90
N PHE A 9 0.66 22.03 5.02
CA PHE A 9 -0.51 21.25 5.42
C PHE A 9 -0.07 20.02 6.22
N SER A 10 -0.75 19.79 7.32
CA SER A 10 -0.65 18.59 8.14
C SER A 10 -1.20 17.37 7.39
N TYR A 11 -0.92 16.19 7.94
CA TYR A 11 -1.37 14.92 7.37
C TYR A 11 -2.89 14.84 7.22
N ASP A 12 -3.64 15.22 8.26
CA ASP A 12 -5.11 15.17 8.25
C ASP A 12 -5.71 16.19 7.27
N GLU A 13 -5.07 17.35 7.09
CA GLU A 13 -5.48 18.34 6.09
C GLU A 13 -5.26 17.80 4.67
N TRP A 14 -4.14 17.13 4.40
CA TRP A 14 -3.92 16.45 3.12
C TRP A 14 -4.88 15.27 2.89
N LEU A 15 -5.25 14.53 3.93
CA LEU A 15 -6.29 13.50 3.83
C LEU A 15 -7.66 14.10 3.52
N GLY A 16 -8.01 15.22 4.14
CA GLY A 16 -9.25 15.95 3.83
C GLY A 16 -9.25 16.48 2.40
N ALA A 17 -8.14 17.05 1.95
CA ALA A 17 -7.95 17.48 0.57
C ALA A 17 -8.08 16.32 -0.41
N LEU A 18 -7.51 15.14 -0.10
CA LEU A 18 -7.64 13.94 -0.92
C LEU A 18 -9.08 13.41 -0.96
N ASP A 19 -9.81 13.39 0.17
CA ASP A 19 -11.20 12.94 0.23
C ASP A 19 -12.11 13.85 -0.62
N LEU A 20 -11.95 15.17 -0.50
CA LEU A 20 -12.69 16.15 -1.30
C LEU A 20 -12.34 16.06 -2.79
N ALA A 21 -11.04 16.00 -3.12
CA ALA A 21 -10.59 15.86 -4.49
C ALA A 21 -11.08 14.56 -5.13
N THR A 22 -11.13 13.46 -4.38
CA THR A 22 -11.69 12.19 -4.85
C THR A 22 -13.18 12.29 -5.12
N ARG A 23 -13.95 12.91 -4.21
CA ARG A 23 -15.40 13.11 -4.39
C ARG A 23 -15.70 13.96 -5.62
N TRP A 24 -14.88 14.97 -5.88
CA TRP A 24 -15.09 15.95 -6.94
C TRP A 24 -14.33 15.60 -8.22
N SER A 25 -13.65 14.45 -8.26
CA SER A 25 -12.84 13.98 -9.40
C SER A 25 -11.78 15.00 -9.85
N LEU A 26 -11.13 15.66 -8.90
CA LEU A 26 -10.06 16.63 -9.15
C LEU A 26 -8.70 15.93 -9.18
N PHE A 27 -8.37 15.36 -10.34
CA PHE A 27 -7.21 14.47 -10.49
C PHE A 27 -5.86 15.10 -10.16
N ASP A 28 -5.62 16.34 -10.59
CA ASP A 28 -4.36 17.04 -10.31
C ASP A 28 -4.12 17.26 -8.82
N ILE A 29 -5.19 17.53 -8.08
CA ILE A 29 -5.14 17.75 -6.63
C ILE A 29 -4.97 16.41 -5.91
N CYS A 30 -5.64 15.35 -6.37
CA CYS A 30 -5.41 13.99 -5.87
C CYS A 30 -3.94 13.61 -5.99
N ASN A 31 -3.32 13.82 -7.16
CA ASN A 31 -1.91 13.48 -7.38
C ASN A 31 -0.98 14.28 -6.45
N LYS A 32 -1.20 15.59 -6.33
CA LYS A 32 -0.43 16.45 -5.41
C LYS A 32 -0.58 15.99 -3.95
N ALA A 33 -1.80 15.65 -3.54
CA ALA A 33 -2.07 15.16 -2.19
C ALA A 33 -1.40 13.79 -1.94
N ILE A 34 -1.44 12.86 -2.90
CA ILE A 34 -0.76 11.57 -2.79
C ILE A 34 0.75 11.75 -2.66
N HIS A 35 1.36 12.63 -3.47
CA HIS A 35 2.79 12.93 -3.35
C HIS A 35 3.16 13.53 -2.00
N ALA A 36 2.39 14.52 -1.53
CA ALA A 36 2.61 15.13 -0.23
C ALA A 36 2.46 14.12 0.92
N LEU A 37 1.41 13.29 0.89
CA LEU A 37 1.19 12.23 1.88
C LEU A 37 2.28 11.15 1.82
N THR A 38 2.83 10.84 0.64
CA THR A 38 3.95 9.89 0.51
C THR A 38 5.20 10.42 1.21
N ILE A 39 5.50 11.71 1.04
CA ILE A 39 6.62 12.38 1.71
C ILE A 39 6.41 12.39 3.23
N LEU A 40 5.22 12.77 3.69
CA LEU A 40 4.89 12.82 5.11
C LEU A 40 4.89 11.41 5.76
N ASN A 41 4.38 10.40 5.06
CA ASN A 41 4.38 9.01 5.53
C ASN A 41 5.79 8.43 5.70
N ARG A 42 6.76 8.86 4.89
CA ARG A 42 8.16 8.40 5.04
C ARG A 42 8.80 8.88 6.34
N SER A 43 8.36 10.02 6.85
CA SER A 43 8.87 10.63 8.08
C SER A 43 8.05 10.28 9.32
N GLY A 44 6.88 9.63 9.16
CA GLY A 44 5.92 9.40 10.23
C GLY A 44 5.96 7.97 10.75
N SER A 45 5.92 7.83 12.09
CA SER A 45 5.75 6.57 12.82
C SER A 45 4.30 6.04 12.73
N LYS A 46 3.69 5.98 11.54
CA LYS A 46 2.35 5.40 11.38
C LYS A 46 2.41 3.91 11.12
N SER A 47 1.40 3.19 11.60
CA SER A 47 1.28 1.75 11.44
C SER A 47 1.09 1.38 9.97
N THR A 48 1.86 0.41 9.48
CA THR A 48 1.80 -0.13 8.12
C THR A 48 0.36 -0.50 7.71
N ILE A 49 -0.47 -0.94 8.66
CA ILE A 49 -1.87 -1.32 8.43
C ILE A 49 -2.74 -0.12 8.05
N GLU A 50 -2.62 1.01 8.76
CA GLU A 50 -3.38 2.23 8.44
C GLU A 50 -3.09 2.70 7.01
N LYS A 51 -1.82 2.61 6.60
CA LYS A 51 -1.39 2.93 5.23
C LYS A 51 -2.05 2.00 4.21
N VAL A 52 -2.08 0.69 4.47
CA VAL A 52 -2.75 -0.28 3.59
C VAL A 52 -4.25 0.02 3.51
N LEU A 53 -4.91 0.31 4.62
CA LEU A 53 -6.35 0.63 4.63
C LEU A 53 -6.66 1.90 3.83
N LEU A 54 -5.87 2.96 4.00
CA LEU A 54 -5.99 4.19 3.20
C LEU A 54 -5.75 3.91 1.72
N ALA A 55 -4.73 3.11 1.40
CA ALA A 55 -4.43 2.73 0.04
C ALA A 55 -5.55 1.90 -0.59
N LYS A 56 -6.24 1.02 0.18
CA LYS A 56 -7.45 0.32 -0.28
C LYS A 56 -8.61 1.30 -0.52
N LYS A 57 -8.81 2.26 0.39
CA LYS A 57 -9.88 3.28 0.27
C LYS A 57 -9.72 4.15 -0.98
N TYR A 58 -8.51 4.65 -1.23
CA TYR A 58 -8.21 5.55 -2.35
C TYR A 58 -7.68 4.82 -3.60
N LYS A 59 -7.60 3.48 -3.57
CA LYS A 59 -7.09 2.63 -4.67
C LYS A 59 -5.69 2.99 -5.15
N ILE A 60 -4.78 3.29 -4.22
CA ILE A 60 -3.39 3.67 -4.53
C ILE A 60 -2.53 2.40 -4.56
N ASP A 61 -2.26 1.88 -5.77
CA ASP A 61 -1.51 0.63 -5.97
C ASP A 61 -0.11 0.68 -5.36
N GLN A 62 0.59 1.83 -5.48
CA GLN A 62 1.94 2.00 -4.93
C GLN A 62 1.98 1.79 -3.41
N TRP A 63 1.04 2.39 -2.67
CA TRP A 63 1.00 2.28 -1.21
C TRP A 63 0.57 0.89 -0.76
N LEU A 64 -0.31 0.22 -1.51
CA LEU A 64 -0.66 -1.17 -1.25
C LEU A 64 0.55 -2.08 -1.43
N ARG A 65 1.31 -1.92 -2.52
CA ARG A 65 2.53 -2.71 -2.77
C ARG A 65 3.55 -2.52 -1.67
N GLU A 66 3.84 -1.26 -1.32
CA GLU A 66 4.76 -0.94 -0.22
C GLU A 66 4.27 -1.54 1.10
N GLY A 67 2.99 -1.35 1.43
CA GLY A 67 2.39 -1.87 2.66
C GLY A 67 2.43 -3.40 2.73
N TYR A 68 2.05 -4.12 1.67
CA TYR A 68 2.12 -5.57 1.63
C TYR A 68 3.54 -6.09 1.69
N THR A 69 4.49 -5.44 1.02
CA THR A 69 5.91 -5.81 1.10
C THR A 69 6.41 -5.72 2.54
N THR A 70 6.09 -4.62 3.24
CA THR A 70 6.44 -4.45 4.65
C THR A 70 5.74 -5.48 5.53
N LEU A 71 4.47 -5.82 5.28
CA LEU A 71 3.73 -6.83 6.05
C LEU A 71 4.26 -8.25 5.86
N VAL A 72 4.72 -8.62 4.67
CA VAL A 72 5.35 -9.93 4.42
C VAL A 72 6.68 -10.06 5.17
N GLN A 73 7.44 -8.96 5.23
CA GLN A 73 8.71 -8.88 5.95
C GLN A 73 8.53 -8.84 7.47
N GLN A 74 7.42 -8.28 7.97
CA GLN A 74 7.12 -8.23 9.39
C GLN A 74 6.91 -9.64 9.95
N GLU A 75 7.48 -9.93 11.13
CA GLU A 75 7.46 -11.26 11.74
C GLU A 75 6.11 -11.58 12.38
N GLU A 76 5.49 -10.61 13.05
CA GLU A 76 4.25 -10.78 13.79
C GLU A 76 3.17 -9.80 13.32
N LEU A 77 1.98 -10.33 12.99
CA LEU A 77 0.77 -9.56 12.74
C LEU A 77 -0.16 -9.70 13.94
N LYS A 78 -0.70 -8.58 14.45
CA LYS A 78 -1.67 -8.65 15.54
C LYS A 78 -3.03 -9.09 15.01
N ILE A 79 -3.83 -9.71 15.87
CA ILE A 79 -5.13 -10.27 15.47
C ILE A 79 -6.11 -9.14 15.08
N GLU A 80 -5.99 -7.98 15.71
CA GLU A 80 -6.80 -6.80 15.39
C GLU A 80 -6.52 -6.32 13.96
N ASP A 81 -5.25 -6.36 13.54
CA ASP A 81 -4.81 -6.00 12.20
C ASP A 81 -5.35 -6.97 11.14
N VAL A 82 -5.44 -8.26 11.48
CA VAL A 82 -5.99 -9.32 10.63
C VAL A 82 -7.47 -9.08 10.31
N GLN A 83 -8.24 -8.68 11.33
CA GLN A 83 -9.65 -8.38 11.16
C GLN A 83 -9.86 -7.15 10.26
N MET A 84 -9.03 -6.11 10.40
CA MET A 84 -9.10 -4.90 9.58
C MET A 84 -8.70 -5.14 8.12
N LEU A 85 -7.64 -5.91 7.85
CA LEU A 85 -7.18 -6.21 6.49
C LEU A 85 -8.12 -7.17 5.73
N GLY A 86 -8.89 -7.96 6.49
CA GLY A 86 -9.75 -9.02 6.01
C GLY A 86 -8.99 -10.34 5.86
N TRP A 87 -9.65 -11.43 6.29
CA TRP A 87 -9.10 -12.79 6.32
C TRP A 87 -8.54 -13.27 4.98
N LYS A 88 -9.18 -12.91 3.86
CA LYS A 88 -8.73 -13.29 2.50
C LYS A 88 -7.35 -12.67 2.18
N THR A 89 -7.16 -11.38 2.48
CA THR A 89 -5.89 -10.67 2.28
C THR A 89 -4.79 -11.29 3.13
N VAL A 90 -5.12 -11.57 4.39
CA VAL A 90 -4.19 -12.12 5.38
C VAL A 90 -3.77 -13.54 5.00
N ALA A 91 -4.71 -14.41 4.62
CA ALA A 91 -4.40 -15.76 4.16
C ALA A 91 -3.43 -15.75 2.96
N ARG A 92 -3.60 -14.82 2.02
CA ARG A 92 -2.68 -14.66 0.89
C ARG A 92 -1.31 -14.14 1.32
N LEU A 93 -1.25 -13.19 2.26
CA LEU A 93 0.02 -12.73 2.84
C LEU A 93 0.77 -13.85 3.54
N PHE A 94 0.07 -14.69 4.32
CA PHE A 94 0.66 -15.86 4.95
C PHE A 94 1.14 -16.89 3.93
N ALA A 95 0.39 -17.15 2.86
CA ALA A 95 0.81 -18.04 1.78
C ALA A 95 2.08 -17.51 1.06
N ALA A 96 2.16 -16.20 0.82
CA ALA A 96 3.35 -15.56 0.26
C ALA A 96 4.55 -15.69 1.21
N LYS A 97 4.36 -15.41 2.51
CA LYS A 97 5.39 -15.55 3.55
C LYS A 97 5.88 -17.00 3.68
N TRP A 98 4.97 -17.97 3.67
CA TRP A 98 5.30 -19.40 3.71
C TRP A 98 6.17 -19.81 2.52
N SER A 99 5.81 -19.36 1.32
CA SER A 99 6.57 -19.64 0.10
C SER A 99 8.02 -19.11 0.18
N LEU A 100 8.21 -17.96 0.82
CA LEU A 100 9.55 -17.38 1.07
C LEU A 100 10.33 -18.16 2.13
N SER A 101 9.66 -18.65 3.18
CA SER A 101 10.29 -19.49 4.21
C SER A 101 10.74 -20.86 3.67
N VAL A 102 9.98 -21.45 2.75
CA VAL A 102 10.34 -22.73 2.11
C VAL A 102 11.56 -22.57 1.20
N SER A 103 11.64 -21.47 0.43
CA SER A 103 12.80 -21.15 -0.43
C SER A 103 14.09 -21.02 0.41
N SER A 104 14.01 -20.32 1.54
CA SER A 104 15.17 -20.01 2.39
C SER A 104 15.70 -21.20 3.21
N LYS A 105 14.87 -22.21 3.51
CA LYS A 105 15.32 -23.45 4.17
C LYS A 105 16.05 -24.43 3.23
N CYS A 106 15.91 -24.27 1.92
CA CYS A 106 16.56 -25.15 0.93
C CYS A 106 17.91 -24.62 0.39
N ALA A 107 18.36 -23.42 0.78
CA ALA A 107 19.52 -22.78 0.16
C ALA A 107 20.73 -22.68 1.10
N TYR A 108 21.66 -23.63 0.97
CA TYR A 108 23.06 -23.40 1.29
C TYR A 108 23.62 -22.35 0.30
N LYS A 109 23.60 -21.09 0.72
CA LYS A 109 24.37 -19.93 0.23
C LYS A 109 24.70 -19.87 -1.28
N CYS A 110 23.93 -19.07 -2.02
CA CYS A 110 24.42 -18.35 -3.21
C CYS A 110 23.94 -16.89 -3.14
N SER A 111 24.82 -15.90 -3.37
CA SER A 111 24.49 -14.47 -3.28
C SER A 111 23.44 -14.01 -4.31
N GLU A 112 23.17 -14.82 -5.33
CA GLU A 112 22.09 -14.62 -6.30
C GLU A 112 20.68 -14.79 -5.68
N GLN A 113 20.55 -15.57 -4.60
CA GLN A 113 19.25 -15.94 -4.01
C GLN A 113 18.50 -14.74 -3.41
N LEU A 114 19.20 -13.80 -2.75
CA LEU A 114 18.57 -12.64 -2.10
C LEU A 114 17.87 -11.71 -3.11
N ARG A 115 18.38 -11.65 -4.35
CA ARG A 115 17.76 -10.87 -5.44
C ARG A 115 16.54 -11.60 -6.03
N GLN A 116 16.57 -12.93 -6.04
CA GLN A 116 15.43 -13.77 -6.44
C GLN A 116 14.31 -13.75 -5.40
N ASP A 117 14.63 -13.74 -4.10
CA ASP A 117 13.66 -13.64 -3.02
C ASP A 117 12.92 -12.29 -3.04
N ALA A 118 13.62 -11.17 -3.28
CA ALA A 118 13.00 -9.86 -3.42
C ALA A 118 12.05 -9.77 -4.65
N ALA A 119 12.45 -10.36 -5.78
CA ALA A 119 11.61 -10.43 -6.98
C ALA A 119 10.38 -11.34 -6.76
N LEU A 120 10.55 -12.45 -6.02
CA LEU A 120 9.46 -13.34 -5.65
C LEU A 120 8.46 -12.66 -4.70
N VAL A 121 8.93 -11.88 -3.72
CA VAL A 121 8.08 -11.05 -2.86
C VAL A 121 7.23 -10.11 -3.71
N GLN A 122 7.86 -9.38 -4.64
CA GLN A 122 7.13 -8.45 -5.50
C GLN A 122 6.09 -9.17 -6.39
N ALA A 123 6.45 -10.32 -6.98
CA ALA A 123 5.53 -11.12 -7.78
C ALA A 123 4.32 -11.67 -6.97
N GLN A 124 4.55 -12.07 -5.72
CA GLN A 124 3.48 -12.51 -4.82
C GLN A 124 2.58 -11.34 -4.42
N VAL A 125 3.15 -10.18 -4.08
CA VAL A 125 2.40 -8.95 -3.81
C VAL A 125 1.57 -8.53 -5.03
N ASP A 126 2.13 -8.60 -6.24
CA ASP A 126 1.39 -8.38 -7.49
C ASP A 126 0.21 -9.32 -7.68
N THR A 127 0.38 -10.58 -7.32
CA THR A 127 -0.70 -11.59 -7.37
C THR A 127 -1.82 -11.23 -6.40
N ILE A 128 -1.46 -10.77 -5.19
CA ILE A 128 -2.42 -10.29 -4.19
C ILE A 128 -3.17 -9.06 -4.71
N LEU A 129 -2.45 -8.08 -5.27
CA LEU A 129 -3.02 -6.85 -5.84
C LEU A 129 -4.02 -7.15 -6.97
N ARG A 130 -3.65 -8.04 -7.90
CA ARG A 130 -4.54 -8.46 -8.99
C ARG A 130 -5.81 -9.12 -8.47
N ALA A 131 -5.69 -9.92 -7.42
CA ALA A 131 -6.80 -10.67 -6.85
C ALA A 131 -7.67 -9.85 -5.87
N GLU A 132 -7.25 -8.63 -5.53
CA GLU A 132 -8.04 -7.65 -4.76
C GLU A 132 -8.81 -6.68 -5.66
N ARG A 133 -8.54 -6.65 -6.98
CA ARG A 133 -9.36 -5.88 -7.94
C ARG A 133 -10.76 -6.51 -8.04
N PRO A 134 -11.84 -5.81 -7.66
CA PRO A 134 -13.17 -6.32 -7.92
C PRO A 134 -13.43 -6.34 -9.43
N SER A 135 -14.09 -7.41 -9.91
CA SER A 135 -14.55 -7.60 -11.29
C SER A 135 -15.51 -6.50 -11.80
N TYR A 136 -15.87 -5.55 -10.95
CA TYR A 136 -16.77 -4.43 -11.23
C TYR A 136 -16.14 -3.13 -10.71
N ALA A 137 -15.15 -2.60 -11.42
CA ALA A 137 -14.63 -1.25 -11.19
C ALA A 137 -15.03 -0.37 -12.39
N PRO A 138 -15.79 0.72 -12.19
CA PRO A 138 -16.12 1.63 -13.28
C PRO A 138 -14.82 2.23 -13.86
N SER A 139 -14.74 2.22 -15.19
CA SER A 139 -13.56 2.42 -16.03
C SER A 139 -12.83 3.76 -15.90
N LYS A 140 -13.27 4.67 -15.02
CA LYS A 140 -12.77 6.05 -14.98
C LYS A 140 -11.63 6.30 -13.99
N PHE A 141 -11.31 5.36 -13.09
CA PHE A 141 -10.24 5.52 -12.10
C PHE A 141 -9.07 4.53 -12.23
N THR A 142 -9.28 3.38 -12.91
CA THR A 142 -8.32 2.28 -12.91
C THR A 142 -7.16 2.42 -13.90
N ASN A 143 -7.25 3.35 -14.86
CA ASN A 143 -6.33 3.37 -16.00
C ASN A 143 -5.11 4.29 -15.82
N TYR A 144 -5.07 5.12 -14.76
CA TYR A 144 -3.99 6.11 -14.59
C TYR A 144 -3.11 5.91 -13.35
N ILE A 145 -3.50 5.02 -12.42
CA ILE A 145 -2.65 4.66 -11.26
C ILE A 145 -1.65 3.55 -11.63
N THR A 146 -1.91 2.78 -12.68
CA THR A 146 -1.00 1.72 -13.19
C THR A 146 0.02 2.27 -14.22
N ALA A 147 0.01 3.56 -14.53
CA ALA A 147 0.88 4.18 -15.56
C ALA A 147 2.14 4.89 -15.01
N MET A 148 2.44 4.73 -13.72
CA MET A 148 3.68 5.17 -13.06
C MET A 148 4.24 4.04 -12.19
#